data_AF-A0A523Y2Y7-F1
#
_entry.id   AF-A0A523Y2Y7-F1
#
_cell.length_a   1.000
_cell.length_b   1.000
_cell.length_c   1.000
_cell.angle_alpha   90.00
_cell.angle_beta   90.00
_cell.angle_gamma   90.00
#
_symmetry.space_group_name_H-M   'P 1'
#
loop_
_entity.id
_entity.type
_entity.pdbx_description
1 polymer ?
#
loop_
_entity_poly.entity_id
_entity_poly.type
_entity_poly.pdbx_seq_one_letter_code
_entity_poly.pdbx_strand_id
1 'polypeptide(L)'
;MTEVFYGYVYVAGHHDGLKRLEGIDRLVPFVKKYLFSEELRITDSSDNLILHVLDGVDLFSTLHEYDVDLPQIYQSLRRGALGVGDNMDDQWGDWQDDYDRISPSPSEVRTRLAIKKACKAAQTVADVAKLLEDNSFIAFFESQDGSRAWGDFDPIDHSVVEMNETGKRGSQKKLGRVTLEPAAKVHHDGSGEDIHVFILLDPPPD
;
A
#
# COMPACT_ATOMS: atom_id res chain seq x y z
N MET A 1 3.57 -3.06 41.65
CA MET A 1 4.16 -4.22 40.95
C MET A 1 4.39 -3.79 39.52
N THR A 2 5.55 -4.07 38.93
CA THR A 2 5.79 -3.76 37.51
C THR A 2 5.02 -4.77 36.67
N GLU A 3 4.18 -4.29 35.77
CA GLU A 3 3.46 -5.14 34.83
C GLU A 3 4.42 -5.86 33.90
N VAL A 4 4.07 -7.07 33.50
CA VAL A 4 4.89 -7.91 32.63
C VAL A 4 4.07 -8.26 31.41
N PHE A 5 4.63 -7.95 30.24
CA PHE A 5 4.05 -8.30 28.95
C PHE A 5 4.98 -9.28 28.21
N TYR A 6 4.41 -9.95 27.22
CA TYR A 6 5.10 -10.91 26.38
C TYR A 6 4.85 -10.57 24.91
N GLY A 7 5.92 -10.20 24.21
CA GLY A 7 5.90 -9.87 22.78
C GLY A 7 6.32 -11.06 21.92
N TYR A 8 5.55 -11.27 20.85
CA TYR A 8 5.77 -12.27 19.80
C TYR A 8 5.82 -11.52 18.47
N VAL A 9 6.81 -11.82 17.64
CA VAL A 9 6.99 -11.14 16.35
C VAL A 9 7.28 -12.17 15.27
N TYR A 10 6.56 -12.10 14.16
CA TYR A 10 6.92 -12.77 12.91
C TYR A 10 7.54 -11.76 11.94
N VAL A 11 8.71 -12.12 11.41
CA VAL A 11 9.42 -11.36 10.38
C VAL A 11 10.05 -12.35 9.40
N ALA A 12 9.85 -12.13 8.10
CA ALA A 12 10.40 -12.95 7.02
C ALA A 12 10.05 -14.44 7.15
N GLY A 13 8.80 -14.75 7.51
CA GLY A 13 8.31 -16.12 7.68
C GLY A 13 8.87 -16.87 8.89
N HIS A 14 9.54 -16.17 9.82
CA HIS A 14 10.13 -16.76 11.02
C HIS A 14 9.73 -15.99 12.28
N HIS A 15 9.58 -16.73 13.38
CA HIS A 15 9.29 -16.17 14.70
C HIS A 15 10.58 -15.68 15.40
N ASP A 16 10.68 -14.40 15.77
CA ASP A 16 11.85 -13.79 16.45
C ASP A 16 11.92 -14.11 17.97
N GLY A 17 11.24 -15.19 18.38
CA GLY A 17 11.21 -15.68 19.75
C GLY A 17 10.40 -14.80 20.72
N LEU A 18 10.03 -15.39 21.85
CA LEU A 18 9.30 -14.69 22.91
C LEU A 18 10.19 -13.63 23.57
N LYS A 19 9.69 -12.39 23.66
CA LYS A 19 10.36 -11.29 24.37
C LYS A 19 9.54 -10.90 25.60
N ARG A 20 10.15 -11.00 26.78
CA ARG A 20 9.55 -10.51 28.02
C ARG A 20 9.80 -9.01 28.16
N LEU A 21 8.74 -8.24 28.37
CA LEU A 21 8.74 -6.78 28.44
C LEU A 21 8.29 -6.36 29.84
N GLU A 22 9.19 -5.81 30.64
CA GLU A 22 8.87 -5.33 31.99
C GLU A 22 8.47 -3.86 31.95
N GLY A 23 7.17 -3.61 32.13
CA GLY A 23 6.59 -2.28 32.18
C GLY A 23 6.42 -1.60 30.82
N ILE A 24 5.68 -0.49 30.86
CA ILE A 24 5.33 0.33 29.68
C ILE A 24 6.58 0.86 28.97
N ASP A 25 7.63 1.21 29.72
CA ASP A 25 8.91 1.71 29.19
C ASP A 25 9.61 0.70 28.27
N ARG A 26 9.31 -0.60 28.39
CA ARG A 26 9.79 -1.65 27.48
C ARG A 26 8.77 -1.99 26.41
N LEU A 27 7.48 -1.91 26.74
CA LEU A 27 6.38 -2.16 25.82
C LEU A 27 6.36 -1.17 24.66
N VAL A 28 6.37 0.14 24.93
CA VAL A 28 6.22 1.17 23.89
C VAL A 28 7.36 1.15 22.85
N PRO A 29 8.65 1.09 23.23
CA PRO A 29 9.73 0.94 22.25
C PRO A 29 9.64 -0.36 21.45
N PHE A 30 9.16 -1.44 22.07
CA PHE A 30 8.96 -2.72 21.41
C PHE A 30 7.87 -2.63 20.34
N VAL A 31 6.69 -2.10 20.70
CA VAL A 31 5.61 -1.80 19.75
C VAL A 31 6.15 -0.93 18.62
N LYS A 32 6.79 0.20 18.93
CA LYS A 32 7.37 1.10 17.91
C LYS A 32 8.30 0.40 16.93
N LYS A 33 9.14 -0.50 17.45
CA LYS A 33 10.12 -1.24 16.63
C LYS A 33 9.45 -2.24 15.69
N TYR A 34 8.39 -2.91 16.15
CA TYR A 34 7.84 -4.08 15.47
C TYR A 34 6.42 -3.88 14.92
N LEU A 35 5.81 -2.71 15.08
CA LEU A 35 4.44 -2.40 14.65
C LEU A 35 4.17 -2.74 13.18
N PHE A 36 5.20 -2.67 12.34
CA PHE A 36 5.10 -2.93 10.89
C PHE A 36 5.76 -4.24 10.45
N SER A 37 5.91 -5.18 11.38
CA SER A 37 6.33 -6.56 11.09
C SER A 37 5.16 -7.34 10.48
N GLU A 38 5.42 -8.55 9.97
CA GLU A 38 4.38 -9.40 9.38
C GLU A 38 3.28 -9.70 10.41
N GLU A 39 3.68 -10.04 11.63
CA GLU A 39 2.77 -10.16 12.77
C GLU A 39 3.46 -9.65 14.04
N LEU A 40 2.72 -8.89 14.84
CA LEU A 40 3.09 -8.51 16.21
C LEU A 40 1.95 -8.90 17.14
N ARG A 41 2.24 -9.73 18.13
CA ARG A 41 1.30 -10.07 19.21
C ARG A 41 1.90 -9.74 20.56
N ILE A 42 1.08 -9.20 21.44
CA ILE A 42 1.45 -8.88 22.81
C ILE A 42 0.40 -9.45 23.75
N THR A 43 0.85 -10.19 24.76
CA THR A 43 -0.01 -10.68 25.85
C THR A 43 0.47 -10.18 27.20
N ASP A 44 -0.42 -10.19 28.21
CA ASP A 44 -0.05 -9.94 29.61
C ASP A 44 0.45 -11.21 30.30
N SER A 45 0.70 -11.13 31.61
CA SER A 45 1.15 -12.28 32.42
C SER A 45 0.11 -13.38 32.62
N SER A 46 -1.15 -13.13 32.28
CA SER A 46 -2.26 -14.07 32.32
C SER A 46 -2.60 -14.61 30.92
N ASP A 47 -1.76 -14.33 29.92
CA ASP A 47 -1.94 -14.67 28.51
C ASP A 47 -3.16 -14.01 27.83
N ASN A 48 -3.66 -12.91 28.41
CA ASN A 48 -4.67 -12.10 27.75
C ASN A 48 -4.03 -11.35 26.57
N LEU A 49 -4.68 -11.36 25.41
CA LEU A 49 -4.24 -10.59 24.25
C LEU A 49 -4.39 -9.10 24.53
N ILE A 50 -3.32 -8.35 24.34
CA ILE A 50 -3.25 -6.90 24.53
C ILE A 50 -3.14 -6.15 23.20
N LEU A 51 -2.35 -6.69 22.28
CA LEU A 51 -2.18 -6.14 20.94
C LEU A 51 -2.04 -7.29 19.94
N HIS A 52 -2.71 -7.17 18.79
CA HIS A 52 -2.47 -8.00 17.62
C HIS A 52 -2.47 -7.12 16.38
N VAL A 53 -1.32 -7.07 15.72
CA VAL A 53 -1.13 -6.35 14.47
C VAL A 53 -0.68 -7.34 13.42
N LEU A 54 -1.31 -7.30 12.25
CA LEU A 54 -0.92 -8.09 11.08
C LEU A 54 -0.58 -7.12 9.95
N ASP A 55 0.65 -7.17 9.45
CA ASP A 55 1.15 -6.30 8.39
C ASP A 55 0.95 -4.79 8.65
N GLY A 56 1.05 -4.38 9.91
CA GLY A 56 0.84 -2.99 10.33
C GLY A 56 -0.62 -2.59 10.53
N VAL A 57 -1.58 -3.50 10.29
CA VAL A 57 -3.01 -3.31 10.57
C VAL A 57 -3.31 -3.79 11.98
N ASP A 58 -3.82 -2.90 12.81
CA ASP A 58 -4.33 -3.25 14.14
C ASP A 58 -5.61 -4.10 14.01
N LEU A 59 -5.50 -5.37 14.37
CA LEU A 59 -6.63 -6.30 14.43
C LEU A 59 -7.30 -6.29 15.81
N PHE A 60 -6.55 -5.95 16.86
CA PHE A 60 -7.01 -5.92 18.23
C PHE A 60 -6.04 -5.10 19.08
N SER A 61 -6.57 -4.18 19.91
CA SER A 61 -5.77 -3.42 20.85
C SER A 61 -6.56 -3.03 22.12
N THR A 62 -6.03 -3.40 23.28
CA THR A 62 -6.42 -2.89 24.60
C THR A 62 -5.31 -2.08 25.25
N LEU A 63 -4.33 -1.61 24.46
CA LEU A 63 -3.20 -0.81 24.94
C LEU A 63 -3.61 0.45 25.72
N HIS A 64 -4.78 1.02 25.41
CA HIS A 64 -5.33 2.17 26.12
C HIS A 64 -5.64 1.88 27.60
N GLU A 65 -5.90 0.63 27.97
CA GLU A 65 -6.09 0.20 29.36
C GLU A 65 -4.80 0.30 30.19
N TYR A 66 -3.66 0.41 29.51
CA TYR A 66 -2.31 0.56 30.07
C TYR A 66 -1.72 1.96 29.79
N ASP A 67 -2.57 2.96 29.53
CA ASP A 67 -2.15 4.33 29.18
C ASP A 67 -1.22 4.41 27.94
N VAL A 68 -1.34 3.44 27.01
CA VAL A 68 -0.59 3.45 25.74
C VAL A 68 -1.51 3.84 24.59
N ASP A 69 -1.27 5.05 24.05
CA ASP A 69 -1.97 5.57 22.86
C ASP A 69 -1.33 5.04 21.57
N LEU A 70 -1.92 3.98 21.02
CA LEU A 70 -1.47 3.38 19.77
C LEU A 70 -1.55 4.36 18.57
N PRO A 71 -2.63 5.13 18.35
CA PRO A 71 -2.65 6.22 17.37
C PRO A 71 -1.45 7.18 17.47
N GLN A 72 -1.10 7.63 18.68
CA GLN A 72 0.06 8.50 18.89
C GLN A 72 1.39 7.80 18.51
N ILE A 73 1.50 6.49 18.75
CA ILE A 73 2.64 5.70 18.29
C ILE A 73 2.74 5.71 16.76
N TYR A 74 1.65 5.46 16.04
CA TYR A 74 1.61 5.51 14.56
C TYR A 74 2.04 6.88 14.02
N GLN A 75 1.48 7.97 14.58
CA GLN A 75 1.83 9.33 14.19
C GLN A 75 3.33 9.61 14.42
N SER A 76 3.88 9.20 15.57
CA SER A 76 5.30 9.40 15.90
C SER A 76 6.24 8.71 14.92
N LEU A 77 5.91 7.48 14.48
CA LEU A 77 6.71 6.73 13.52
C LEU A 77 6.65 7.34 12.12
N ARG A 78 5.49 7.87 11.72
CA ARG A 78 5.33 8.56 10.43
C ARG A 78 6.12 9.86 10.37
N ARG A 79 6.05 10.71 11.40
CA ARG A 79 6.88 11.95 11.46
C ARG A 79 8.37 11.62 11.35
N GLY A 80 8.82 10.57 12.05
CA GLY A 80 10.18 10.06 11.95
C GLY A 80 10.58 9.59 10.55
N ALA A 81 9.68 8.91 9.83
CA ALA A 81 9.92 8.42 8.47
C ALA A 81 9.97 9.55 7.41
N LEU A 82 9.18 10.62 7.61
CA LEU A 82 9.10 11.75 6.69
C LEU A 82 10.19 12.81 6.92
N GLY A 83 11.01 12.69 7.98
CA GLY A 83 12.05 13.66 8.31
C GLY A 83 11.52 15.04 8.71
N VAL A 84 10.24 15.12 9.09
CA VAL A 84 9.58 16.36 9.53
C VAL A 84 9.89 16.53 11.02
N GLY A 85 10.68 17.54 11.37
CA GLY A 85 11.00 17.85 12.77
C GLY A 85 9.78 18.34 13.56
N ASP A 86 9.87 18.27 14.89
CA ASP A 86 8.81 18.54 15.90
C ASP A 86 8.12 19.93 15.85
N ASN A 87 8.35 20.76 14.83
CA ASN A 87 7.89 22.16 14.77
C ASN A 87 6.85 22.42 13.65
N MET A 88 5.97 21.48 13.33
CA MET A 88 4.87 21.69 12.36
C MET A 88 3.47 21.50 12.96
N ASP A 89 3.29 21.67 14.26
CA ASP A 89 1.99 21.43 14.91
C ASP A 89 0.91 22.52 14.64
N ASP A 90 1.21 23.62 13.93
CA ASP A 90 0.28 24.77 13.86
C ASP A 90 -0.43 25.02 12.52
N GLN A 91 -0.34 24.15 11.51
CA GLN A 91 -0.99 24.43 10.19
C GLN A 91 -1.69 23.27 9.48
N TRP A 92 -1.98 22.17 10.17
CA TRP A 92 -2.70 21.05 9.56
C TRP A 92 -4.09 20.99 10.20
N GLY A 93 -5.14 21.22 9.40
CA GLY A 93 -6.52 21.31 9.89
C GLY A 93 -7.18 19.95 10.12
N ASP A 94 -8.30 19.94 10.84
CA ASP A 94 -9.08 18.74 11.26
C ASP A 94 -9.33 17.69 10.16
N TRP A 95 -9.38 18.10 8.88
CA TRP A 95 -9.56 17.18 7.74
C TRP A 95 -8.41 16.18 7.58
N GLN A 96 -7.21 16.53 8.08
CA GLN A 96 -6.04 15.70 7.98
C GLN A 96 -5.97 14.67 9.08
N ASP A 97 -6.54 14.89 10.26
CA ASP A 97 -6.69 13.82 11.25
C ASP A 97 -7.58 12.69 10.73
N ASP A 98 -8.63 13.05 9.97
CA ASP A 98 -9.50 12.09 9.29
C ASP A 98 -8.80 11.39 8.10
N TYR A 99 -7.94 12.11 7.36
CA TYR A 99 -7.16 11.54 6.25
C TYR A 99 -5.93 10.74 6.73
N ASP A 100 -5.34 11.10 7.87
CA ASP A 100 -4.18 10.47 8.50
C ASP A 100 -4.57 9.18 9.19
N ARG A 101 -5.82 9.06 9.66
CA ARG A 101 -6.45 7.77 10.01
C ARG A 101 -6.52 6.79 8.83
N ILE A 102 -6.47 7.29 7.59
CA ILE A 102 -6.61 6.50 6.35
C ILE A 102 -5.26 6.37 5.60
N SER A 103 -4.15 6.96 6.07
CA SER A 103 -2.91 6.83 5.28
C SER A 103 -2.44 5.38 5.24
N PRO A 104 -1.88 4.95 4.11
CA PRO A 104 -1.53 3.56 3.89
C PRO A 104 -0.53 3.06 4.95
N SER A 105 -0.68 1.80 5.35
CA SER A 105 0.31 1.14 6.19
C SER A 105 1.66 1.11 5.48
N PRO A 106 2.81 1.08 6.18
CA PRO A 106 4.10 0.92 5.54
C PRO A 106 4.22 -0.34 4.66
N SER A 107 3.47 -1.40 4.95
CA SER A 107 3.37 -2.58 4.08
C SER A 107 2.64 -2.24 2.78
N GLU A 108 1.52 -1.53 2.84
CA GLU A 108 0.83 -1.02 1.63
C GLU A 108 1.73 -0.08 0.83
N VAL A 109 2.48 0.81 1.48
CA VAL A 109 3.46 1.67 0.81
C VAL A 109 4.55 0.83 0.14
N ARG A 110 5.10 -0.19 0.82
CA ARG A 110 6.10 -1.10 0.24
C ARG A 110 5.55 -1.86 -0.96
N THR A 111 4.34 -2.41 -0.85
CA THR A 111 3.64 -3.11 -1.93
C THR A 111 3.40 -2.18 -3.11
N ARG A 112 2.86 -0.97 -2.89
CA ARG A 112 2.66 0.04 -3.94
C ARG A 112 3.97 0.43 -4.62
N LEU A 113 5.06 0.60 -3.86
CA LEU A 113 6.39 0.87 -4.43
C LEU A 113 6.96 -0.32 -5.22
N ALA A 114 6.73 -1.56 -4.75
CA ALA A 114 7.13 -2.77 -5.45
C ALA A 114 6.37 -2.94 -6.78
N ILE A 115 5.04 -2.76 -6.76
CA ILE A 115 4.18 -2.73 -7.96
C ILE A 115 4.68 -1.65 -8.91
N LYS A 116 4.87 -0.42 -8.46
CA LYS A 116 5.38 0.68 -9.30
C LYS A 116 6.73 0.36 -9.92
N LYS A 117 7.64 -0.27 -9.18
CA LYS A 117 8.94 -0.72 -9.70
C LYS A 117 8.77 -1.80 -10.77
N ALA A 118 7.88 -2.76 -10.55
CA ALA A 118 7.59 -3.82 -11.50
C ALA A 118 6.92 -3.29 -12.77
N CYS A 119 5.95 -2.37 -12.65
CA CYS A 119 5.32 -1.69 -13.77
C CYS A 119 6.35 -0.92 -14.62
N LYS A 120 7.32 -0.24 -13.99
CA LYS A 120 8.43 0.42 -14.71
C LYS A 120 9.35 -0.54 -15.47
N ALA A 121 9.43 -1.80 -15.04
CA ALA A 121 10.25 -2.83 -15.66
C ALA A 121 9.50 -3.59 -16.77
N ALA A 122 8.17 -3.52 -16.82
CA ALA A 122 7.37 -4.14 -17.87
C ALA A 122 7.69 -3.53 -19.25
N GLN A 123 7.82 -4.40 -20.26
CA GLN A 123 8.18 -3.98 -21.62
C GLN A 123 7.11 -4.37 -22.65
N THR A 124 6.22 -5.30 -22.30
CA THR A 124 5.16 -5.82 -23.17
C THR A 124 3.80 -5.84 -22.48
N VAL A 125 2.73 -5.93 -23.26
CA VAL A 125 1.36 -6.13 -22.75
C VAL A 125 1.26 -7.42 -21.93
N ALA A 126 1.95 -8.49 -22.32
CA ALA A 126 2.01 -9.73 -21.56
C ALA A 126 2.68 -9.55 -20.18
N ASP A 127 3.71 -8.72 -20.07
CA ASP A 127 4.32 -8.41 -18.76
C ASP A 127 3.32 -7.71 -17.85
N VAL A 128 2.54 -6.76 -18.38
CA VAL A 128 1.51 -6.04 -17.62
C VAL A 128 0.39 -6.99 -17.19
N ALA A 129 -0.05 -7.90 -18.07
CA ALA A 129 -1.05 -8.92 -17.74
C ALA A 129 -0.58 -9.80 -16.56
N LYS A 130 0.66 -10.27 -16.60
CA LYS A 130 1.26 -11.04 -15.50
C LYS A 130 1.31 -10.27 -14.19
N LEU A 131 1.61 -8.97 -14.23
CA LEU A 131 1.60 -8.14 -13.01
C LEU A 131 0.21 -8.04 -12.39
N LEU A 132 -0.85 -8.02 -13.19
CA LEU A 132 -2.24 -7.97 -12.71
C LEU A 132 -2.74 -9.30 -12.16
N GLU A 133 -2.20 -10.44 -12.61
CA GLU A 133 -2.51 -11.74 -12.00
C GLU A 133 -2.07 -11.79 -10.53
N ASP A 134 -0.92 -11.18 -10.24
CA ASP A 134 -0.29 -11.19 -8.91
C ASP A 134 -0.69 -9.98 -8.04
N ASN A 135 -1.32 -8.94 -8.61
CA ASN A 135 -1.56 -7.67 -7.91
C ASN A 135 -2.88 -6.99 -8.32
N SER A 136 -3.50 -6.30 -7.37
CA SER A 136 -4.70 -5.51 -7.61
C SER A 136 -4.35 -4.06 -7.98
N PHE A 137 -4.31 -3.74 -9.26
CA PHE A 137 -4.30 -2.36 -9.77
C PHE A 137 -5.07 -2.26 -11.09
N ILE A 138 -5.29 -1.05 -11.59
CA ILE A 138 -5.94 -0.77 -12.87
C ILE A 138 -4.84 -0.40 -13.87
N ALA A 139 -4.68 -1.20 -14.92
CA ALA A 139 -3.84 -0.83 -16.06
C ALA A 139 -4.63 0.04 -17.04
N PHE A 140 -4.06 1.18 -17.38
CA PHE A 140 -4.55 2.09 -18.40
C PHE A 140 -3.48 2.21 -19.48
N PHE A 141 -3.90 2.27 -20.74
CA PHE A 141 -3.01 2.38 -21.88
C PHE A 141 -3.30 3.65 -22.67
N GLU A 142 -2.28 4.30 -23.18
CA GLU A 142 -2.39 5.48 -24.05
C GLU A 142 -1.48 5.32 -25.27
N SER A 143 -1.87 5.89 -26.40
CA SER A 143 -0.97 5.97 -27.55
C SER A 143 0.14 6.98 -27.27
N GLN A 144 1.28 6.84 -27.92
CA GLN A 144 2.44 7.73 -27.70
C GLN A 144 2.15 9.21 -27.99
N ASP A 145 1.25 9.49 -28.91
CA ASP A 145 0.79 10.84 -29.25
C ASP A 145 -0.37 11.34 -28.37
N GLY A 146 -0.85 10.50 -27.45
CA GLY A 146 -2.00 10.78 -26.59
C GLY A 146 -3.31 10.94 -27.35
N SER A 147 -3.42 10.49 -28.61
CA SER A 147 -4.66 10.59 -29.39
C SER A 147 -5.68 9.52 -29.01
N ARG A 148 -5.23 8.38 -28.47
CA ARG A 148 -6.05 7.23 -28.11
C ARG A 148 -5.74 6.76 -26.70
N ALA A 149 -6.76 6.24 -26.05
CA ALA A 149 -6.68 5.69 -24.70
C ALA A 149 -7.50 4.41 -24.60
N TRP A 150 -7.02 3.48 -23.79
CA TRP A 150 -7.69 2.23 -23.50
C TRP A 150 -7.65 1.93 -22.01
N GLY A 151 -8.78 1.55 -21.44
CA GLY A 151 -8.88 1.11 -20.05
C GLY A 151 -9.64 -0.21 -19.94
N ASP A 152 -10.10 -0.55 -18.74
CA ASP A 152 -10.78 -1.82 -18.44
C ASP A 152 -10.03 -3.03 -18.99
N PHE A 153 -8.71 -3.06 -18.79
CA PHE A 153 -7.86 -4.15 -19.28
C PHE A 153 -8.17 -5.46 -18.57
N ASP A 154 -8.39 -6.50 -19.36
CA ASP A 154 -8.57 -7.88 -18.90
C ASP A 154 -7.28 -8.68 -19.15
N PRO A 155 -6.57 -9.10 -18.10
CA PRO A 155 -5.30 -9.81 -18.25
C PRO A 155 -5.47 -11.22 -18.82
N ILE A 156 -6.68 -11.81 -18.82
CA ILE A 156 -6.90 -13.19 -19.27
C ILE A 156 -6.85 -13.26 -20.81
N ASP A 157 -7.52 -12.32 -21.48
CA ASP A 157 -7.65 -12.31 -22.94
C ASP A 157 -6.98 -11.10 -23.60
N HIS A 158 -6.31 -10.26 -22.81
CA HIS A 158 -5.63 -9.02 -23.20
C HIS A 158 -6.55 -7.98 -23.84
N SER A 159 -7.85 -8.04 -23.56
CA SER A 159 -8.80 -7.08 -24.11
C SER A 159 -8.91 -5.80 -23.30
N VAL A 160 -9.10 -4.69 -24.00
CA VAL A 160 -9.25 -3.34 -23.43
C VAL A 160 -10.46 -2.65 -24.06
N VAL A 161 -10.97 -1.63 -23.39
CA VAL A 161 -12.02 -0.75 -23.90
C VAL A 161 -11.39 0.54 -24.38
N GLU A 162 -11.57 0.85 -25.66
CA GLU A 162 -11.14 2.13 -26.24
C GLU A 162 -12.03 3.29 -25.74
N MET A 163 -11.39 4.40 -25.43
CA MET A 163 -11.99 5.58 -24.82
C MET A 163 -11.80 6.80 -25.72
N ASN A 164 -12.82 7.66 -25.75
CA ASN A 164 -12.89 8.81 -26.64
C ASN A 164 -12.00 10.01 -26.24
N GLU A 165 -11.43 10.02 -25.04
CA GLU A 165 -10.57 11.11 -24.55
C GLU A 165 -9.44 10.58 -23.67
N THR A 166 -8.22 11.04 -23.94
CA THR A 166 -7.08 11.00 -23.02
C THR A 166 -7.27 12.05 -21.93
N GLY A 167 -7.30 11.60 -20.67
CA GLY A 167 -6.83 12.46 -19.58
C GLY A 167 -7.75 13.55 -19.01
N LYS A 168 -9.08 13.45 -19.04
CA LYS A 168 -9.91 14.18 -18.04
C LYS A 168 -10.95 13.28 -17.43
N ARG A 169 -10.97 13.25 -16.09
CA ARG A 169 -11.86 12.49 -15.19
C ARG A 169 -13.33 12.94 -15.29
N GLY A 170 -13.86 13.01 -16.50
CA GLY A 170 -15.27 13.19 -16.85
C GLY A 170 -15.73 11.98 -17.65
N SER A 171 -17.05 11.84 -17.84
CA SER A 171 -17.70 10.66 -18.43
C SER A 171 -17.03 10.15 -19.71
N GLN A 172 -16.18 9.13 -19.58
CA GLN A 172 -15.52 8.47 -20.70
C GLN A 172 -16.57 7.68 -21.48
N LYS A 173 -16.68 7.95 -22.79
CA LYS A 173 -17.55 7.17 -23.67
C LYS A 173 -16.76 5.98 -24.20
N LYS A 174 -17.23 4.78 -23.85
CA LYS A 174 -16.69 3.50 -24.36
C LYS A 174 -16.99 3.40 -25.86
N LEU A 175 -15.94 3.32 -26.67
CA LEU A 175 -16.05 3.29 -28.14
C LEU A 175 -16.14 1.86 -28.67
N GLY A 176 -15.47 0.91 -28.01
CA GLY A 176 -15.47 -0.50 -28.38
C GLY A 176 -14.50 -1.29 -27.53
N ARG A 177 -14.54 -2.62 -27.63
CA ARG A 177 -13.56 -3.51 -27.00
C ARG A 177 -12.61 -4.02 -28.09
N VAL A 178 -11.31 -3.94 -27.83
CA VAL A 178 -10.25 -4.41 -28.73
C VAL A 178 -9.31 -5.32 -27.96
N THR A 179 -8.64 -6.24 -28.64
CA THR A 179 -7.62 -7.11 -28.02
C THR A 179 -6.24 -6.55 -28.35
N LEU A 180 -5.43 -6.32 -27.32
CA LEU A 180 -4.05 -5.92 -27.49
C LEU A 180 -3.19 -7.15 -27.82
N GLU A 181 -2.24 -6.99 -28.74
CA GLU A 181 -1.26 -8.04 -29.02
C GLU A 181 -0.36 -8.22 -27.78
N PRO A 182 -0.22 -9.44 -27.21
CA PRO A 182 0.59 -9.66 -26.01
C PRO A 182 2.05 -9.20 -26.16
N ALA A 183 2.60 -9.29 -27.39
CA ALA A 183 3.94 -8.83 -27.72
C ALA A 183 4.06 -7.31 -28.00
N ALA A 184 2.95 -6.57 -28.02
CA ALA A 184 2.98 -5.12 -28.21
C ALA A 184 3.79 -4.46 -27.10
N LYS A 185 4.68 -3.55 -27.49
CA LYS A 185 5.59 -2.92 -26.54
C LYS A 185 4.89 -1.82 -25.75
N VAL A 186 5.26 -1.73 -24.48
CA VAL A 186 4.76 -0.71 -23.56
C VAL A 186 5.90 0.02 -22.86
N HIS A 187 5.61 1.24 -22.40
CA HIS A 187 6.44 1.97 -21.46
C HIS A 187 5.58 2.55 -20.36
N HIS A 188 5.93 2.35 -19.09
CA HIS A 188 5.21 2.94 -17.98
C HIS A 188 5.41 4.47 -17.94
N ASP A 189 4.32 5.23 -18.05
CA ASP A 189 4.32 6.69 -17.98
C ASP A 189 4.16 7.19 -16.54
N GLY A 190 3.05 6.81 -15.90
CA GLY A 190 2.59 7.43 -14.66
C GLY A 190 1.85 6.47 -13.75
N SER A 191 1.71 6.86 -12.48
CA SER A 191 0.92 6.11 -11.49
C SER A 191 0.08 7.06 -10.66
N GLY A 192 -1.20 6.74 -10.51
CA GLY A 192 -2.09 7.26 -9.46
C GLY A 192 -2.08 6.35 -8.24
N GLU A 193 -3.17 6.36 -7.47
CA GLU A 193 -3.30 5.50 -6.29
C GLU A 193 -3.28 4.01 -6.65
N ASP A 194 -4.29 3.55 -7.37
CA ASP A 194 -4.39 2.16 -7.84
C ASP A 194 -4.41 2.08 -9.38
N ILE A 195 -4.03 3.17 -10.07
CA ILE A 195 -4.03 3.23 -11.55
C ILE A 195 -2.59 3.38 -12.03
N HIS A 196 -2.18 2.54 -12.98
CA HIS A 196 -0.91 2.63 -13.69
C HIS A 196 -1.15 2.88 -15.17
N VAL A 197 -0.49 3.91 -15.71
CA VAL A 197 -0.62 4.32 -17.11
C VAL A 197 0.59 3.83 -17.90
N PHE A 198 0.34 3.19 -19.03
CA PHE A 198 1.34 2.65 -19.95
C PHE A 198 1.15 3.25 -21.33
N ILE A 199 2.23 3.73 -21.94
CA ILE A 199 2.23 4.10 -23.35
C ILE A 199 2.37 2.84 -24.20
N LEU A 200 1.41 2.58 -25.08
CA LEU A 200 1.51 1.59 -26.15
C LEU A 200 2.35 2.16 -27.29
N LEU A 201 3.46 1.49 -27.58
CA LEU A 201 4.34 1.83 -28.70
C LEU A 201 3.89 1.19 -30.01
N ASP A 202 3.17 0.08 -29.91
CA ASP A 202 2.57 -0.65 -31.03
C ASP A 202 1.04 -0.74 -30.83
N PRO A 203 0.31 0.39 -30.92
CA PRO A 203 -1.13 0.39 -30.67
C PRO A 203 -1.90 -0.42 -31.73
N PRO A 204 -3.09 -0.96 -31.40
CA PRO A 204 -3.93 -1.66 -32.36
C PRO A 204 -4.34 -0.71 -33.50
N PRO A 205 -4.54 -1.22 -34.73
CA PRO A 205 -5.01 -0.40 -35.86
C PRO A 205 -6.38 0.21 -35.56
N ASP A 206 -6.72 1.26 -36.32
CA ASP A 206 -8.04 1.91 -36.30
C ASP A 206 -9.16 1.00 -36.86
#